data_AF-A0A4Y3K7L8-F1
#
_entry.id   AF-A0A4Y3K7L8-F1
#
_cell.length_a   1.000
_cell.length_b   1.000
_cell.length_c   1.000
_cell.angle_alpha   90.00
_cell.angle_beta   90.00
_cell.angle_gamma   90.00
#
_symmetry.space_group_name_H-M   'P 1'
#
loop_
_entity.id
_entity.type
_entity.pdbx_description
1 polymer ?
#
loop_
_entity_poly.entity_id
_entity_poly.type
_entity_poly.pdbx_seq_one_letter_code
_entity_poly.pdbx_strand_id
1 'polypeptide(L)' 'MDVAIEPDPLAEAAADDASGLVSVLDLDHVLCWDGRCHDVVGGAIVYFDHGHLTRTFAQSLRPEVEAAVADRIRGSDRG' A
#
# COMPACT_ATOMS: atom_id res chain seq x y z
N MET A 1 17.93 9.24 12.31
CA MET A 1 17.38 8.16 11.47
C MET A 1 16.07 8.70 11.00
N ASP A 2 16.01 9.07 9.73
CA ASP A 2 14.80 9.62 9.15
C ASP A 2 13.77 8.50 9.06
N VAL A 3 12.54 8.79 9.45
CA VAL A 3 11.45 7.81 9.38
C VAL A 3 11.17 7.61 7.89
N ALA A 4 11.35 6.39 7.38
CA ALA A 4 11.15 6.11 5.96
C ALA A 4 9.67 6.15 5.55
N ILE A 5 8.76 5.94 6.50
CA ILE A 5 7.31 6.02 6.33
C ILE A 5 6.75 7.01 7.33
N GLU A 6 6.37 8.18 6.83
CA GLU A 6 5.70 9.18 7.64
C GLU A 6 4.35 8.66 8.16
N PRO A 7 3.87 9.15 9.31
CA PRO A 7 2.53 8.82 9.79
C PRO A 7 1.47 9.08 8.71
N ASP A 8 0.66 8.07 8.42
CA ASP A 8 -0.47 8.16 7.51
C ASP A 8 -1.78 8.26 8.31
N PRO A 9 -2.29 9.48 8.59
CA PRO A 9 -3.51 9.65 9.36
C PRO A 9 -4.75 9.10 8.64
N LEU A 10 -4.71 8.89 7.32
CA LEU A 10 -5.81 8.26 6.58
C LEU A 10 -5.81 6.75 6.80
N ALA A 11 -4.65 6.11 6.81
CA ALA A 11 -4.51 4.70 7.15
C ALA A 11 -4.92 4.42 8.61
N GLU A 12 -4.51 5.29 9.55
CA GLU A 12 -4.94 5.21 10.95
C GLU A 12 -6.46 5.30 11.09
N ALA A 13 -7.08 6.33 10.48
CA ALA A 13 -8.54 6.49 10.53
C ALA A 13 -9.30 5.32 9.87
N ALA A 14 -8.74 4.74 8.80
CA ALA A 14 -9.31 3.57 8.14
C ALA A 14 -9.18 2.30 8.98
N ALA A 15 -8.10 2.14 9.75
CA ALA A 15 -7.91 1.02 10.67
C ALA A 15 -8.85 1.11 11.88
N ASP A 16 -9.17 2.33 12.31
CA ASP A 16 -10.13 2.59 13.40
C ASP A 16 -11.60 2.53 12.97
N ASP A 17 -11.90 2.34 11.66
CA ASP A 17 -13.27 2.24 11.16
C ASP A 17 -13.99 0.99 11.69
N ALA A 18 -15.07 1.21 12.44
CA ALA A 18 -15.92 0.15 12.97
C ALA A 18 -17.11 -0.20 12.07
N SER A 19 -17.33 0.53 10.96
CA SER A 19 -18.46 0.30 10.06
C SER A 19 -18.31 -0.96 9.21
N GLY A 20 -17.07 -1.45 9.06
CA GLY A 20 -16.73 -2.55 8.18
C GLY A 20 -16.74 -2.18 6.68
N LEU A 21 -17.02 -0.93 6.34
CA LEU A 21 -17.08 -0.44 4.95
C LEU A 21 -15.71 -0.04 4.40
N VAL A 22 -14.75 0.26 5.28
CA VAL A 22 -13.39 0.64 4.90
C VAL A 22 -12.41 -0.51 5.19
N SER A 23 -11.39 -0.66 4.34
CA SER A 23 -10.25 -1.55 4.59
C SER A 23 -8.96 -0.91 4.13
N VAL A 24 -7.88 -1.22 4.84
CA VAL A 24 -6.52 -0.83 4.49
C VAL A 24 -5.85 -1.96 3.71
N LEU A 25 -5.23 -1.62 2.58
CA LEU A 25 -4.28 -2.47 1.88
C LEU A 25 -2.87 -1.99 2.23
N ASP A 26 -2.14 -2.78 3.01
CA ASP A 26 -0.76 -2.51 3.38
C ASP A 26 0.20 -3.10 2.34
N LEU A 27 1.03 -2.24 1.75
CA LEU A 27 2.04 -2.58 0.74
C LEU A 27 3.47 -2.46 1.26
N ASP A 28 3.68 -2.19 2.56
CA ASP A 28 4.99 -1.96 3.15
C ASP A 28 5.93 -3.14 2.90
N HIS A 29 5.41 -4.37 2.95
CA HIS A 29 6.18 -5.58 2.67
C HIS A 29 6.75 -5.66 1.23
N VAL A 30 6.20 -4.89 0.29
CA VAL A 30 6.71 -4.80 -1.10
C VAL A 30 7.83 -3.77 -1.20
N LEU A 31 7.75 -2.72 -0.39
CA LEU A 31 8.64 -1.56 -0.40
C LEU A 31 9.83 -1.73 0.54
N CYS A 32 9.61 -2.41 1.66
CA CYS A 32 10.47 -2.41 2.83
C CYS A 32 10.69 -3.82 3.38
N TRP A 33 11.95 -4.18 3.57
CA TRP A 33 12.37 -5.39 4.25
C TRP A 33 13.72 -5.17 4.94
N ASP A 34 14.10 -6.06 5.85
CA ASP A 34 15.35 -5.95 6.65
C ASP A 34 15.53 -4.58 7.32
N GLY A 35 14.41 -3.97 7.76
CA GLY A 35 14.38 -2.67 8.42
C GLY A 35 14.70 -1.47 7.51
N ARG A 36 14.61 -1.62 6.18
CA ARG A 36 14.85 -0.54 5.22
C ARG A 36 13.81 -0.57 4.10
N CYS A 37 13.47 0.60 3.59
CA CYS A 37 12.71 0.75 2.36
C CYS A 37 13.67 0.95 1.19
N HIS A 38 13.34 0.38 0.04
CA HIS A 38 14.27 0.24 -1.08
C HIS A 38 13.92 1.15 -2.24
N ASP A 39 14.89 1.93 -2.72
CA ASP A 39 14.72 2.83 -3.87
C ASP A 39 14.58 2.08 -5.20
N VAL A 40 14.99 0.81 -5.24
CA VAL A 40 14.90 -0.07 -6.41
C VAL A 40 14.38 -1.44 -6.01
N VAL A 41 13.24 -1.84 -6.58
CA VAL A 41 12.60 -3.14 -6.36
C VAL A 41 12.34 -3.78 -7.71
N GLY A 42 12.77 -5.03 -7.90
CA GLY A 42 12.58 -5.75 -9.17
C GLY A 42 13.19 -5.07 -10.40
N GLY A 43 14.17 -4.17 -10.21
CA GLY A 43 14.79 -3.38 -11.28
C GLY A 43 14.05 -2.08 -11.63
N ALA A 44 12.97 -1.73 -10.95
CA ALA A 44 12.25 -0.47 -11.11
C ALA A 44 12.60 0.53 -9.99
N ILE A 45 12.75 1.81 -10.33
CA ILE A 45 12.89 2.90 -9.35
C ILE A 45 11.54 3.10 -8.65
N VAL A 46 11.53 3.05 -7.32
CA VAL A 46 10.31 3.08 -6.50
C VAL A 46 9.76 4.49 -6.37
N TYR A 47 10.57 5.44 -5.90
CA TYR A 47 10.13 6.78 -5.51
C TYR A 47 10.38 7.82 -6.59
N PHE A 48 9.42 8.72 -6.79
CA PHE A 48 9.58 9.94 -7.60
C PHE A 48 10.09 11.10 -6.72
N ASP A 49 9.53 11.21 -5.52
CA ASP A 49 9.92 12.16 -4.47
C ASP A 49 9.70 11.52 -3.08
N HIS A 50 9.63 12.33 -2.03
CA HIS A 50 9.47 11.88 -0.65
C HIS A 50 8.21 11.06 -0.35
N GLY A 51 7.16 11.12 -1.19
CA GLY A 51 5.89 10.41 -0.92
C GLY A 51 5.22 9.81 -2.14
N HIS A 52 5.64 10.15 -3.36
CA HIS A 52 5.07 9.61 -4.58
C HIS A 52 5.88 8.45 -5.14
N LEU A 53 5.18 7.41 -5.60
CA LEU A 53 5.78 6.33 -6.38
C LEU A 53 5.99 6.77 -7.84
N THR A 54 7.00 6.21 -8.50
CA THR A 54 7.11 6.37 -9.95
C THR A 54 5.95 5.67 -10.64
N ARG A 55 5.56 6.17 -11.82
CA ARG A 55 4.51 5.55 -12.64
C ARG A 55 4.80 4.07 -12.93
N THR A 56 6.05 3.73 -13.22
CA THR A 56 6.44 2.35 -13.56
C THR A 56 6.22 1.43 -12.37
N PHE A 57 6.65 1.83 -11.18
CA PHE A 57 6.48 1.01 -9.98
C PHE A 57 5.01 0.94 -9.53
N ALA A 58 4.26 2.05 -9.60
CA ALA A 58 2.82 2.04 -9.33
C ALA A 58 2.06 1.09 -10.27
N GLN A 59 2.45 0.99 -11.54
CA GLN A 59 1.85 0.05 -12.50
C GLN A 59 2.17 -1.41 -12.21
N SER A 60 3.32 -1.72 -11.58
CA SER A 60 3.62 -3.10 -11.19
C SER A 60 2.74 -3.61 -10.05
N LEU A 61 2.18 -2.73 -9.22
CA LEU A 61 1.30 -3.09 -8.09
C LEU A 61 -0.15 -3.42 -8.49
N ARG A 62 -0.48 -3.32 -9.79
CA ARG A 62 -1.84 -3.54 -10.28
C ARG A 62 -2.43 -4.90 -9.88
N PRO A 63 -1.72 -6.04 -10.03
CA PRO A 63 -2.28 -7.34 -9.67
C PRO A 63 -2.69 -7.42 -8.19
N GLU A 64 -1.85 -6.90 -7.29
CA GLU A 64 -2.08 -6.90 -5.84
C GLU A 64 -3.28 -6.02 -5.47
N VAL A 65 -3.36 -4.82 -6.04
CA VAL A 65 -4.48 -3.88 -5.80
C VAL A 65 -5.79 -4.44 -6.37
N GLU A 66 -5.78 -5.00 -7.59
CA GLU A 66 -6.97 -5.59 -8.21
C GLU A 66 -7.50 -6.80 -7.42
N ALA A 67 -6.60 -7.64 -6.90
CA ALA A 67 -6.96 -8.77 -6.05
C ALA A 67 -7.62 -8.30 -4.74
N ALA A 68 -7.01 -7.33 -4.05
CA ALA A 68 -7.55 -6.80 -2.80
C ALA A 68 -8.95 -6.18 -2.96
N VAL A 69 -9.16 -5.42 -4.04
CA VAL A 69 -10.47 -4.84 -4.37
C VAL A 69 -11.49 -5.93 -4.67
N ALA A 70 -11.13 -6.91 -5.51
CA ALA A 70 -12.02 -8.00 -5.88
C ALA A 70 -12.46 -8.84 -4.67
N ASP A 71 -11.53 -9.13 -3.75
CA ASP A 71 -11.82 -9.88 -2.52
C ASP A 71 -12.79 -9.11 -1.62
N ARG A 72 -12.62 -7.79 -1.50
CA ARG A 72 -13.50 -6.96 -0.67
C ARG A 72 -14.91 -6.82 -1.24
N ILE A 73 -15.04 -6.68 -2.56
CA ILE A 73 -16.33 -6.65 -3.24
C ILE A 73 -17.07 -8.00 -3.05
N ARG A 74 -16.39 -9.12 -3.30
CA ARG A 74 -16.98 -10.46 -3.13
C ARG A 74 -17.32 -10.79 -1.68
N GLY A 75 -16.56 -10.24 -0.73
CA GLY A 75 -16.85 -10.34 0.71
C GLY A 75 -18.12 -9.59 1.10
N SER A 76 -18.35 -8.42 0.52
CA SER A 76 -19.55 -7.61 0.74
C SER A 76 -20.84 -8.28 0.26
N ASP A 77 -20.77 -9.07 -0.82
CA ASP A 77 -21.94 -9.77 -1.39
C ASP A 77 -22.39 -10.99 -0.56
N ARG A 78 -21.60 -11.40 0.44
CA ARG A 78 -21.88 -12.57 1.30
C ARG A 78 -22.37 -12.19 2.70
N GLY A 79 -22.54 -10.89 2.98
CA GLY A 79 -23.04 -10.33 4.23
C GLY A 79 -24.55 -10.09 4.23
#